data_AF-A0A5C3MMI3-F1
#
_entry.id   AF-A0A5C3MMI3-F1
#
_cell.length_a   1.000
_cell.length_b   1.000
_cell.length_c   1.000
_cell.angle_alpha   90.00
_cell.angle_beta   90.00
_cell.angle_gamma   90.00
#
_symmetry.space_group_name_H-M   'P 1'
#
loop_
_entity.id
_entity.type
_entity.pdbx_description
1 polymer ?
#
loop_
_entity_poly.entity_id
_entity_poly.type
_entity_poly.pdbx_seq_one_letter_code
_entity_poly.pdbx_strand_id
1 'polypeptide(L)'
;MEANLGVGRGSYIWGRSVHNTRIECLWYDVTQGYNTKWKNLFINLELYYGLIPENPAHIWLLHLLFLPSINQDAQDWAQAWNSHVIELSDETDRSPRDLFFFGLVRHGPHSLGWASQAQDDEHLPSDEVAAYGVDWELMDDRHMMEHLLVNNPQDWADHNPFTPPLPSQPDRLSYVECEPPDTSLPAEAAELLLAQLRASSRFNFPSRSMDVCKLIWTEALMICGRLHGIYTHGI
;
A
#
# COMPACT_ATOMS: atom_id res chain seq x y z
N MET A 1 3.46 2.88 15.99
CA MET A 1 4.75 3.58 15.87
C MET A 1 5.05 4.42 17.11
N GLU A 2 4.18 5.35 17.53
CA GLU A 2 4.39 6.12 18.76
C GLU A 2 4.47 5.28 20.04
N ALA A 3 3.65 4.22 20.15
CA ALA A 3 3.67 3.30 21.29
C ALA A 3 5.03 2.61 21.52
N ASN A 4 5.84 2.47 20.46
CA ASN A 4 7.13 1.80 20.51
C ASN A 4 8.32 2.77 20.44
N LEU A 5 8.12 3.99 19.93
CA LEU A 5 9.19 4.94 19.62
C LEU A 5 9.11 6.25 20.43
N GLY A 6 7.97 6.59 21.06
CA GLY A 6 7.76 7.83 21.80
C GLY A 6 7.05 8.91 21.00
N VAL A 7 6.30 9.77 21.68
CA VAL A 7 5.54 10.90 21.10
C VAL A 7 6.50 12.00 20.65
N GLY A 8 6.25 12.62 19.49
CA GLY A 8 6.98 13.82 19.04
C GLY A 8 8.34 13.58 18.38
N ARG A 9 8.67 12.34 17.99
CA ARG A 9 9.97 11.99 17.37
C ARG A 9 10.04 12.18 15.86
N GLY A 10 9.03 12.77 15.23
CA GLY A 10 9.04 12.98 13.77
C GLY A 10 9.16 11.68 12.96
N SER A 11 8.66 10.55 13.48
CA SER A 11 8.71 9.23 12.81
C SER A 11 7.76 9.12 11.59
N TYR A 12 7.43 10.26 10.99
CA TYR A 12 6.43 10.42 9.94
C TYR A 12 6.99 11.37 8.88
N ILE A 13 6.96 10.92 7.62
CA ILE A 13 7.37 11.73 6.48
C ILE A 13 6.27 12.76 6.22
N TRP A 14 6.58 14.04 6.37
CA TRP A 14 5.66 15.16 6.14
C TRP A 14 6.40 16.29 5.42
N GLY A 15 5.69 17.02 4.55
CA GLY A 15 6.27 18.13 3.78
C GLY A 15 5.49 18.38 2.49
N ARG A 16 5.92 19.38 1.72
CA ARG A 16 5.41 19.68 0.36
C ARG A 16 5.59 18.47 -0.57
N SER A 17 4.80 18.32 -1.64
CA SER A 17 4.88 17.17 -2.57
C SER A 17 6.28 16.93 -3.15
N VAL A 18 7.12 17.96 -3.25
CA VAL A 18 8.54 17.83 -3.65
C VAL A 18 9.39 16.96 -2.70
N HIS A 19 8.97 16.77 -1.44
CA HIS A 19 9.59 15.87 -0.45
C HIS A 19 9.02 14.44 -0.55
N ASN A 20 7.98 14.26 -1.37
CA ASN A 20 7.17 13.06 -1.48
C ASN A 20 7.24 12.44 -2.89
N THR A 21 7.95 13.06 -3.82
CA THR A 21 7.98 12.65 -5.24
C THR A 21 8.36 11.18 -5.40
N ARG A 22 9.35 10.69 -4.63
CA ARG A 22 9.81 9.30 -4.74
C ARG A 22 8.76 8.28 -4.32
N ILE A 23 8.02 8.55 -3.24
CA ILE A 23 6.92 7.66 -2.83
C ILE A 23 5.73 7.80 -3.77
N GLU A 24 5.48 8.98 -4.34
CA GLU A 24 4.43 9.19 -5.35
C GLU A 24 4.73 8.43 -6.65
N CYS A 25 5.96 8.47 -7.15
CA CYS A 25 6.43 7.64 -8.26
C CYS A 25 6.27 6.14 -7.93
N LEU A 26 6.69 5.72 -6.73
CA LEU A 26 6.52 4.34 -6.29
C LEU A 26 5.04 3.93 -6.27
N TRP A 27 4.14 4.78 -5.81
CA TRP A 27 2.70 4.52 -5.81
C TRP A 27 2.14 4.39 -7.22
N TYR A 28 2.64 5.17 -8.17
CA TYR A 28 2.31 5.00 -9.58
C TYR A 28 2.77 3.62 -10.09
N ASP A 29 4.01 3.22 -9.79
CA ASP A 29 4.57 1.93 -10.21
C ASP A 29 3.84 0.74 -9.56
N VAL A 30 3.47 0.84 -8.28
CA VAL A 30 2.58 -0.13 -7.60
C VAL A 30 1.25 -0.23 -8.32
N THR A 31 0.69 0.92 -8.70
CA THR A 31 -0.61 0.98 -9.37
C THR A 31 -0.57 0.27 -10.71
N GLN A 32 0.45 0.56 -11.52
CA GLN A 32 0.65 -0.07 -12.83
C GLN A 32 1.06 -1.54 -12.71
N GLY A 33 1.88 -1.88 -11.70
CA GLY A 33 2.51 -3.18 -11.56
C GLY A 33 1.56 -4.31 -11.24
N TYR A 34 0.81 -4.22 -10.14
CA TYR A 34 -0.12 -5.28 -9.74
C TYR A 34 -1.53 -4.79 -9.40
N ASN A 35 -1.72 -3.52 -9.02
CA ASN A 35 -3.02 -3.06 -8.55
C ASN A 35 -4.05 -2.94 -9.69
N THR A 36 -3.63 -2.47 -10.87
CA THR A 36 -4.55 -2.17 -11.99
C THR A 36 -5.40 -3.37 -12.41
N LYS A 37 -4.84 -4.58 -12.45
CA LYS A 37 -5.61 -5.79 -12.80
C LYS A 37 -6.70 -6.11 -11.76
N TRP A 38 -6.40 -5.95 -10.46
CA TRP A 38 -7.36 -6.19 -9.37
C TRP A 38 -8.44 -5.11 -9.33
N LYS A 39 -8.05 -3.84 -9.52
CA LYS A 39 -9.00 -2.74 -9.68
C LYS A 39 -9.98 -3.00 -10.83
N ASN A 40 -9.46 -3.38 -11.99
CA ASN A 40 -10.29 -3.68 -13.15
C ASN A 40 -11.20 -4.89 -12.88
N LEU A 41 -10.70 -5.93 -12.19
CA LEU A 41 -11.54 -7.05 -11.77
C LEU A 41 -12.71 -6.57 -10.92
N PHE A 42 -12.48 -5.78 -9.87
CA PHE A 42 -13.55 -5.33 -8.98
C PHE A 42 -14.58 -4.44 -9.68
N ILE A 43 -14.14 -3.53 -10.55
CA ILE A 43 -15.05 -2.75 -11.41
C ILE A 43 -15.90 -3.68 -12.28
N ASN A 44 -15.31 -4.73 -12.86
CA ASN A 44 -16.07 -5.70 -13.65
C ASN A 44 -17.05 -6.50 -12.78
N LEU A 45 -16.67 -6.86 -11.55
CA LEU A 45 -17.56 -7.57 -10.63
C LEU A 45 -18.77 -6.72 -10.26
N GLU A 46 -18.58 -5.42 -10.06
CA GLU A 46 -19.65 -4.46 -9.77
C GLU A 46 -20.60 -4.31 -10.96
N LEU A 47 -20.06 -4.08 -12.15
CA LEU A 47 -20.88 -3.83 -13.34
C LEU A 47 -21.65 -5.06 -13.83
N TYR A 48 -21.06 -6.25 -13.74
CA TYR A 48 -21.58 -7.43 -14.45
C TYR A 48 -21.84 -8.66 -13.57
N TYR A 49 -21.30 -8.73 -12.35
CA TYR A 49 -21.34 -9.94 -11.53
C TYR A 49 -21.91 -9.72 -10.12
N GLY A 50 -22.67 -8.63 -9.93
CA GLY A 50 -23.48 -8.40 -8.74
C GLY A 50 -22.69 -8.07 -7.48
N LEU A 51 -21.46 -7.57 -7.59
CA LEU A 51 -20.77 -6.97 -6.45
C LEU A 51 -21.49 -5.66 -6.06
N ILE A 52 -21.76 -5.50 -4.77
CA ILE A 52 -22.34 -4.30 -4.17
C ILE A 52 -21.28 -3.76 -3.20
N PRO A 53 -20.53 -2.70 -3.56
CA PRO A 53 -19.44 -2.17 -2.75
C PRO A 53 -19.89 -1.68 -1.36
N GLU A 54 -21.14 -1.24 -1.24
CA GLU A 54 -21.72 -0.76 0.03
C GLU A 54 -22.11 -1.91 0.97
N ASN A 55 -22.11 -3.16 0.49
CA ASN A 55 -22.47 -4.30 1.31
C ASN A 55 -21.23 -4.87 2.02
N PRO A 56 -21.11 -4.75 3.36
CA PRO A 56 -19.94 -5.24 4.10
C PRO A 56 -19.74 -6.75 3.95
N ALA A 57 -20.81 -7.53 3.72
CA ALA A 57 -20.70 -8.96 3.47
C ALA A 57 -19.98 -9.28 2.15
N HIS A 58 -20.16 -8.44 1.12
CA HIS A 58 -19.47 -8.60 -0.15
C HIS A 58 -17.99 -8.21 -0.01
N ILE A 59 -17.68 -7.15 0.73
CA ILE A 59 -16.29 -6.75 1.03
C ILE A 59 -15.57 -7.84 1.83
N TRP A 60 -16.21 -8.39 2.85
CA TRP A 60 -15.70 -9.54 3.60
C TRP A 60 -15.42 -10.74 2.68
N LEU A 61 -16.35 -11.05 1.77
CA LEU A 61 -16.19 -12.16 0.83
C LEU A 61 -15.03 -11.92 -0.15
N LEU A 62 -14.86 -10.69 -0.66
CA LEU A 62 -13.71 -10.33 -1.48
C LEU A 62 -12.39 -10.54 -0.73
N HIS A 63 -12.33 -10.12 0.54
CA HIS A 63 -11.16 -10.33 1.38
C HIS A 63 -10.87 -11.83 1.56
N LEU A 64 -11.88 -12.63 1.89
CA LEU A 64 -11.74 -14.07 2.07
C LEU A 64 -11.19 -14.77 0.81
N LEU A 65 -11.69 -14.38 -0.37
CA LEU A 65 -11.35 -15.03 -1.63
C LEU A 65 -10.03 -14.55 -2.24
N PHE A 66 -9.78 -13.25 -2.22
CA PHE A 66 -8.77 -12.62 -3.06
C PHE A 66 -7.64 -11.95 -2.28
N LEU A 67 -7.81 -11.59 -1.01
CA LEU A 67 -6.74 -10.94 -0.23
C LEU A 67 -5.45 -11.76 -0.18
N PRO A 68 -5.46 -13.10 0.01
CA PRO A 68 -4.23 -13.88 -0.05
C PRO A 68 -3.52 -13.79 -1.40
N SER A 69 -4.29 -13.74 -2.49
CA SER A 69 -3.76 -13.64 -3.86
C SER A 69 -3.20 -12.26 -4.17
N ILE A 70 -3.87 -11.21 -3.69
CA ILE A 70 -3.41 -9.81 -3.78
C ILE A 70 -2.11 -9.63 -3.00
N ASN A 71 -2.04 -10.17 -1.77
CA ASN A 71 -0.83 -10.11 -0.95
C ASN A 71 0.35 -10.82 -1.63
N GLN A 72 0.11 -11.96 -2.27
CA GLN A 72 1.17 -12.64 -3.03
C GLN A 72 1.63 -11.82 -4.23
N ASP A 73 0.71 -11.22 -5.00
CA ASP A 73 1.08 -10.34 -6.11
C ASP A 73 1.88 -9.11 -5.63
N ALA A 74 1.50 -8.53 -4.49
CA ALA A 74 2.24 -7.43 -3.88
C ALA A 74 3.66 -7.86 -3.47
N GLN A 75 3.81 -9.05 -2.90
CA GLN A 75 5.12 -9.61 -2.53
C GLN A 75 5.98 -9.89 -3.77
N ASP A 76 5.42 -10.51 -4.80
CA ASP A 76 6.13 -10.82 -6.05
C ASP A 76 6.58 -9.53 -6.74
N TRP A 77 5.70 -8.53 -6.80
CA TRP A 77 6.03 -7.20 -7.33
C TRP A 77 7.12 -6.52 -6.50
N ALA A 78 7.03 -6.54 -5.17
CA ALA A 78 8.05 -5.95 -4.30
C ALA A 78 9.41 -6.64 -4.47
N GLN A 79 9.44 -7.96 -4.65
CA GLN A 79 10.68 -8.70 -4.92
C GLN A 79 11.30 -8.29 -6.26
N ALA A 80 10.47 -8.21 -7.31
CA ALA A 80 10.90 -7.79 -8.64
C ALA A 80 11.41 -6.35 -8.63
N TRP A 81 10.63 -5.44 -8.04
CA TRP A 81 11.00 -4.04 -7.87
C TRP A 81 12.30 -3.90 -7.08
N ASN A 82 12.48 -4.62 -5.98
CA ASN A 82 13.74 -4.50 -5.23
C ASN A 82 14.97 -5.04 -6.00
N SER A 83 14.78 -5.78 -7.09
CA SER A 83 15.85 -6.32 -7.93
C SER A 83 16.05 -5.59 -9.27
N HIS A 84 15.16 -4.67 -9.66
CA HIS A 84 15.33 -3.93 -10.92
C HIS A 84 16.51 -2.97 -10.80
N VAL A 85 17.17 -2.69 -11.92
CA VAL A 85 18.29 -1.76 -11.97
C VAL A 85 17.75 -0.34 -12.11
N ILE A 86 18.17 0.56 -11.23
CA ILE A 86 17.92 1.99 -11.35
C ILE A 86 19.14 2.62 -12.02
N GLU A 87 18.90 3.37 -13.10
CA GLU A 87 19.89 4.24 -13.71
C GLU A 87 20.07 5.48 -12.82
N LEU A 88 21.29 5.69 -12.34
CA LEU A 88 21.65 6.85 -11.53
C LEU A 88 22.55 7.75 -12.37
N SER A 89 22.21 9.05 -12.46
CA SER A 89 22.97 10.05 -13.23
C SER A 89 24.48 10.01 -12.95
N ASP A 90 24.83 9.84 -11.67
CA ASP A 90 26.18 10.10 -11.16
C ASP A 90 26.87 8.85 -10.57
N GLU A 91 26.22 7.67 -10.61
CA GLU A 91 26.75 6.43 -10.03
C GLU A 91 26.51 5.20 -10.93
N THR A 92 27.16 4.08 -10.59
CA THR A 92 26.93 2.79 -11.25
C THR A 92 25.49 2.33 -11.05
N ASP A 93 24.82 1.96 -12.14
CA ASP A 93 23.55 1.23 -12.17
C ASP A 93 23.46 0.13 -11.11
N ARG A 94 22.47 0.24 -10.21
CA ARG A 94 22.30 -0.68 -9.08
C ARG A 94 20.84 -0.95 -8.78
N SER A 95 20.56 -2.10 -8.17
CA SER A 95 19.21 -2.40 -7.70
C SER A 95 18.90 -1.69 -6.37
N PRO A 96 17.63 -1.40 -6.05
CA PRO A 96 17.25 -0.89 -4.73
C PRO A 96 17.81 -1.73 -3.58
N ARG A 97 17.85 -3.06 -3.75
CA ARG A 97 18.44 -3.98 -2.78
C ARG A 97 19.95 -3.76 -2.62
N ASP A 98 20.66 -3.54 -3.71
CA ASP A 98 22.10 -3.24 -3.67
C ASP A 98 22.35 -1.88 -3.03
N LEU A 99 21.59 -0.85 -3.40
CA LEU A 99 21.67 0.48 -2.80
C LEU A 99 21.44 0.41 -1.29
N PHE A 100 20.42 -0.34 -0.84
CA PHE A 100 20.16 -0.56 0.57
C PHE A 100 21.33 -1.29 1.27
N PHE A 101 21.82 -2.38 0.68
CA PHE A 101 22.91 -3.18 1.26
C PHE A 101 24.23 -2.40 1.34
N PHE A 102 24.63 -1.73 0.25
CA PHE A 102 25.83 -0.90 0.24
C PHE A 102 25.69 0.34 1.12
N GLY A 103 24.49 0.92 1.20
CA GLY A 103 24.18 1.99 2.13
C GLY A 103 24.40 1.56 3.58
N LEU A 104 23.92 0.37 3.95
CA LEU A 104 24.12 -0.21 5.28
C LEU A 104 25.60 -0.45 5.59
N VAL A 105 26.39 -0.90 4.61
CA VAL A 105 27.84 -1.12 4.78
C VAL A 105 28.60 0.21 4.91
N ARG A 106 28.23 1.22 4.12
CA ARG A 106 28.93 2.51 4.06
C ARG A 106 28.57 3.44 5.22
N HIS A 107 27.32 3.44 5.63
CA HIS A 107 26.77 4.36 6.63
C HIS A 107 26.42 3.66 7.95
N GLY A 108 26.66 2.35 8.08
CA GLY A 108 26.32 1.60 9.28
C GLY A 108 24.82 1.36 9.46
N PRO A 109 24.41 0.65 10.54
CA PRO A 109 23.03 0.25 10.79
C PRO A 109 22.09 1.39 11.22
N HIS A 110 22.45 2.65 11.01
CA HIS A 110 21.60 3.80 11.36
C HIS A 110 20.23 3.74 10.63
N SER A 111 20.15 3.06 9.48
CA SER A 111 18.89 2.79 8.76
C SER A 111 18.10 1.57 9.27
N LEU A 112 18.71 0.73 10.11
CA LEU A 112 18.14 -0.49 10.66
C LEU A 112 17.80 -0.26 12.14
N GLY A 113 16.88 0.67 12.40
CA GLY A 113 16.47 1.15 13.73
C GLY A 113 15.82 0.13 14.68
N TRP A 114 16.21 -1.14 14.61
CA TRP A 114 15.81 -2.21 15.53
C TRP A 114 16.98 -2.80 16.33
N ALA A 115 18.24 -2.69 15.87
CA ALA A 115 19.34 -3.46 16.46
C ALA A 115 20.25 -2.71 17.45
N SER A 116 20.20 -1.38 17.51
CA SER A 116 21.03 -0.61 18.45
C SER A 116 20.16 -0.01 19.55
N GLN A 117 20.21 -0.61 20.73
CA GLN A 117 19.76 0.03 21.95
C GLN A 117 20.46 1.40 22.09
N ALA A 118 19.66 2.47 22.09
CA ALA A 118 19.75 3.60 23.02
C ALA A 118 21.15 4.16 23.34
N GLN A 119 22.04 4.31 22.36
CA GLN A 119 23.24 5.13 22.55
C GLN A 119 23.42 6.11 21.39
N ASP A 120 23.41 7.38 21.82
CA ASP A 120 23.69 8.62 21.12
C ASP A 120 22.56 9.21 20.27
N ASP A 121 21.79 10.05 20.98
CA ASP A 121 21.10 11.23 20.45
C ASP A 121 22.05 12.04 19.55
N GLU A 122 22.00 11.81 18.24
CA GLU A 122 22.27 12.89 17.30
C GLU A 122 20.93 13.53 16.97
N HIS A 123 20.70 14.72 17.54
CA HIS A 123 19.80 15.69 16.91
C HIS A 123 20.27 15.85 15.46
N LEU A 124 19.66 15.13 14.53
CA LEU A 124 19.75 15.48 13.12
C LEU A 124 19.37 16.96 13.04
N PRO A 125 20.26 17.83 12.51
CA PRO A 125 19.97 19.25 12.36
C PRO A 125 18.60 19.41 11.69
N SER A 126 17.79 20.37 12.14
CA SER A 126 16.45 20.61 11.56
C SER A 126 16.49 20.76 10.04
N ASP A 127 17.62 21.21 9.50
CA ASP A 127 17.87 21.39 8.07
C ASP A 127 18.06 20.05 7.33
N GLU A 128 18.66 19.04 7.97
CA GLU A 128 18.82 17.69 7.40
C GLU A 128 17.50 16.93 7.38
N VAL A 129 16.66 17.11 8.40
CA VAL A 129 15.30 16.55 8.43
C VAL A 129 14.43 17.19 7.35
N ALA A 130 14.56 18.51 7.13
CA ALA A 130 13.84 19.23 6.08
C ALA A 130 14.30 18.84 4.67
N ALA A 131 15.58 18.49 4.50
CA ALA A 131 16.12 18.02 3.22
C ALA A 131 15.79 16.55 2.90
N TYR A 132 15.27 15.80 3.87
CA TYR A 132 14.98 14.37 3.70
C TYR A 132 13.81 14.15 2.72
N GLY A 133 14.00 13.24 1.77
CA GLY A 133 12.98 12.93 0.75
C GLY A 133 12.89 13.94 -0.39
N VAL A 134 13.64 15.05 -0.34
CA VAL A 134 13.74 16.00 -1.45
C VAL A 134 14.53 15.37 -2.59
N ASP A 135 13.92 15.32 -3.76
CA ASP A 135 14.60 14.93 -4.97
C ASP A 135 15.28 16.15 -5.61
N TRP A 136 16.54 16.41 -5.25
CA TRP A 136 17.28 17.58 -5.71
C TRP A 136 17.51 17.57 -7.23
N GLU A 137 17.67 16.39 -7.83
CA GLU A 137 17.81 16.25 -9.29
C GLU A 137 16.52 16.66 -10.01
N LEU A 138 15.37 16.24 -9.48
CA LEU A 138 14.06 16.66 -9.98
C LEU A 138 13.82 18.17 -9.82
N MET A 139 14.29 18.75 -8.71
CA MET A 139 14.17 20.19 -8.45
C MET A 139 15.00 21.03 -9.43
N ASP A 140 16.14 20.50 -9.88
CA ASP A 140 16.98 21.14 -10.89
C ASP A 140 16.41 20.98 -12.32
N ASP A 141 15.51 20.02 -12.55
CA ASP A 141 14.78 19.89 -13.82
C ASP A 141 13.66 20.93 -13.93
N ARG A 142 13.92 21.96 -14.77
CA ARG A 142 12.99 23.04 -15.07
C ARG A 142 11.62 22.54 -15.57
N HIS A 143 11.58 21.50 -16.40
CA HIS A 143 10.33 21.02 -16.98
C HIS A 143 9.45 20.34 -15.93
N MET A 144 10.07 19.53 -15.07
CA MET A 144 9.38 18.86 -13.97
C MET A 144 8.89 19.87 -12.92
N MET A 145 9.71 20.87 -12.60
CA MET A 145 9.31 21.97 -11.71
C MET A 145 8.14 22.80 -12.27
N GLU A 146 8.14 23.12 -13.56
CA GLU A 146 7.00 23.80 -14.20
C GLU A 146 5.72 22.95 -14.09
N HIS A 147 5.81 21.64 -14.34
CA HIS A 147 4.69 20.73 -14.19
C HIS A 147 4.16 20.66 -12.74
N LEU A 148 5.05 20.59 -11.75
CA LEU A 148 4.70 20.58 -10.33
C LEU A 148 3.97 21.87 -9.93
N LEU A 149 4.51 23.04 -10.31
CA LEU A 149 3.92 24.35 -10.03
C LEU A 149 2.51 24.50 -10.59
N VAL A 150 2.25 23.95 -11.78
CA VAL A 150 0.95 24.02 -12.44
C VAL A 150 -0.08 23.10 -11.78
N ASN A 151 0.32 21.88 -11.40
CA ASN A 151 -0.61 20.87 -10.91
C ASN A 151 -0.85 20.89 -9.40
N ASN A 152 0.08 21.44 -8.62
CA ASN A 152 -0.04 21.49 -7.17
C ASN A 152 0.04 22.92 -6.59
N PRO A 153 -0.64 23.94 -7.16
CA PRO A 153 -0.46 25.35 -6.75
C PRO A 153 -0.62 25.60 -5.24
N GLN A 154 -1.39 24.74 -4.55
CA GLN A 154 -1.53 24.73 -3.08
C GLN A 154 -0.21 24.55 -2.33
N ASP A 155 0.78 23.88 -2.90
CA ASP A 155 2.05 23.57 -2.23
C ASP A 155 2.95 24.78 -2.04
N TRP A 156 2.79 25.78 -2.90
CA TRP A 156 3.56 27.03 -2.90
C TRP A 156 2.75 28.22 -2.36
N ALA A 157 1.53 27.99 -1.88
CA ALA A 157 0.73 29.04 -1.25
C ALA A 157 1.35 29.47 0.09
N ASP A 158 1.26 30.77 0.41
CA ASP A 158 1.82 31.37 1.65
C ASP A 158 1.26 30.76 2.95
N HIS A 159 0.16 30.02 2.86
CA HIS A 159 -0.53 29.38 4.00
C HIS A 159 -0.56 27.85 3.92
N ASN A 160 0.34 27.24 3.13
CA ASN A 160 0.37 25.79 3.03
C ASN A 160 0.75 25.16 4.38
N PRO A 161 -0.13 24.33 4.99
CA PRO A 161 0.13 23.67 6.27
C PRO A 161 1.29 22.66 6.23
N PHE A 162 1.76 22.28 5.04
CA PHE A 162 2.93 21.43 4.79
C PHE A 162 4.19 22.22 4.44
N THR A 163 4.11 23.56 4.43
CA THR A 163 5.29 24.43 4.44
C THR A 163 5.69 24.65 5.89
N PRO A 164 6.84 24.16 6.34
CA PRO A 164 7.19 24.25 7.75
C PRO A 164 7.42 25.71 8.15
N PRO A 165 6.78 26.22 9.23
CA PRO A 165 7.53 27.02 10.18
C PRO A 165 8.47 26.03 10.91
N LEU A 166 9.78 26.21 10.81
CA LEU A 166 10.67 25.53 11.77
C LEU A 166 10.19 25.91 13.20
N PRO A 167 9.94 24.97 14.14
CA PRO A 167 9.93 23.52 14.07
C PRO A 167 8.59 22.96 14.60
N SER A 168 7.51 22.94 13.81
CA SER A 168 6.24 22.39 14.30
C SER A 168 5.73 21.25 13.42
N GLN A 169 5.89 20.02 13.93
CA GLN A 169 5.13 18.85 13.51
C GLN A 169 3.63 19.18 13.55
N PRO A 170 2.80 18.70 12.60
CA PRO A 170 1.35 18.93 12.66
C PRO A 170 0.76 18.37 13.97
N ASP A 171 -0.06 19.18 14.65
CA ASP A 171 -0.68 18.88 15.96
C ASP A 171 -1.51 17.58 15.96
N ARG A 172 -1.97 17.13 14.79
CA ARG A 172 -2.76 15.92 14.62
C ARG A 172 -2.33 15.16 13.37
N LEU A 173 -1.87 13.93 13.56
CA LEU A 173 -1.57 13.01 12.48
C LEU A 173 -2.87 12.49 11.83
N SER A 174 -2.84 12.27 10.52
CA SER A 174 -3.91 11.59 9.80
C SER A 174 -3.88 10.10 10.16
N TYR A 175 -4.63 9.71 11.18
CA TYR A 175 -4.91 8.31 11.47
C TYR A 175 -6.18 7.88 10.73
N VAL A 176 -6.06 6.84 9.91
CA VAL A 176 -7.20 6.16 9.30
C VAL A 176 -7.32 4.80 9.97
N GLU A 177 -8.38 4.62 10.75
CA GLU A 177 -8.68 3.34 11.39
C GLU A 177 -9.18 2.38 10.31
N CYS A 178 -8.43 1.29 10.08
CA CYS A 178 -8.80 0.23 9.14
C CYS A 178 -9.39 -0.95 9.93
N GLU A 179 -10.65 -0.83 10.33
CA GLU A 179 -11.35 -1.95 10.97
C GLU A 179 -11.60 -3.08 9.95
N PRO A 180 -11.34 -4.35 10.30
CA PRO A 180 -11.69 -5.46 9.44
C PRO A 180 -13.21 -5.51 9.26
N PRO A 181 -13.73 -5.76 8.03
CA PRO A 181 -15.16 -5.84 7.82
C PRO A 181 -15.76 -6.95 8.68
N ASP A 182 -16.89 -6.66 9.32
CA ASP A 182 -17.63 -7.62 10.15
C ASP A 182 -17.85 -8.93 9.39
N THR A 183 -17.57 -10.05 10.05
CA THR A 183 -17.74 -11.37 9.46
C THR A 183 -19.21 -11.63 9.20
N SER A 184 -19.61 -11.63 7.94
CA SER A 184 -21.01 -11.84 7.54
C SER A 184 -21.48 -13.29 7.70
N LEU A 185 -20.54 -14.24 7.82
CA LEU A 185 -20.80 -15.66 8.06
C LEU A 185 -20.06 -16.14 9.32
N PRO A 186 -20.63 -17.12 10.06
CA PRO A 186 -19.91 -17.84 11.10
C PRO A 186 -18.65 -18.50 10.54
N ALA A 187 -17.61 -18.65 11.37
CA ALA A 187 -16.33 -19.24 10.96
C ALA A 187 -16.49 -20.64 10.31
N GLU A 188 -17.39 -21.47 10.84
CA GLU A 188 -17.70 -22.79 10.27
C GLU A 188 -18.28 -22.70 8.85
N ALA A 189 -19.19 -21.75 8.61
CA ALA A 189 -19.77 -21.54 7.28
C ALA A 189 -18.74 -21.01 6.27
N ALA A 190 -17.80 -20.18 6.72
CA ALA A 190 -16.70 -19.69 5.89
C ALA A 190 -15.76 -20.84 5.48
N GLU A 191 -15.44 -21.77 6.39
CA GLU A 191 -14.63 -22.95 6.06
C GLU A 191 -15.35 -23.89 5.08
N LEU A 192 -16.66 -24.10 5.27
CA LEU A 192 -17.47 -24.88 4.33
C LEU A 192 -17.50 -24.25 2.93
N LEU A 193 -17.63 -22.92 2.85
CA LEU A 193 -17.54 -22.18 1.59
C LEU A 193 -16.19 -22.42 0.90
N LEU A 194 -15.08 -22.25 1.63
CA LEU A 194 -13.73 -22.47 1.09
C LEU A 194 -13.52 -23.93 0.64
N ALA A 195 -14.02 -24.89 1.42
CA ALA A 195 -13.96 -26.31 1.06
C ALA A 195 -14.73 -26.60 -0.24
N GLN A 196 -15.93 -26.05 -0.40
CA GLN A 196 -16.71 -26.21 -1.64
C GLN A 196 -16.01 -25.57 -2.84
N LEU A 197 -15.40 -24.40 -2.68
CA LEU A 197 -14.65 -23.74 -3.76
C LEU A 197 -13.41 -24.54 -4.16
N ARG A 198 -12.68 -25.12 -3.20
CA ARG A 198 -11.52 -26.00 -3.48
C ARG A 198 -11.92 -27.31 -4.15
N ALA A 199 -13.12 -27.82 -3.88
CA ALA A 199 -13.64 -29.05 -4.47
C ALA A 199 -14.28 -28.85 -5.86
N SER A 200 -14.44 -27.61 -6.32
CA SER A 200 -15.01 -27.31 -7.64
C SER A 200 -14.14 -27.85 -8.77
N SER A 201 -14.74 -28.55 -9.74
CA SER A 201 -14.06 -29.00 -10.95
C SER A 201 -13.95 -27.94 -12.05
N ARG A 202 -14.62 -26.79 -11.86
CA ARG A 202 -14.75 -25.74 -12.89
C ARG A 202 -13.55 -24.81 -12.94
N PHE A 203 -12.80 -24.72 -11.84
CA PHE A 203 -11.68 -23.80 -11.68
C PHE A 203 -10.74 -24.29 -10.58
N ASN A 204 -9.51 -23.76 -10.58
CA ASN A 204 -8.57 -23.94 -9.47
C ASN A 204 -8.72 -22.79 -8.48
N PHE A 205 -8.82 -23.11 -7.19
CA PHE A 205 -8.85 -22.13 -6.10
C PHE A 205 -7.74 -22.44 -5.07
N PRO A 206 -6.90 -21.46 -4.67
CA PRO A 206 -6.90 -20.04 -5.09
C PRO A 206 -6.36 -19.84 -6.52
N SER A 207 -6.64 -18.68 -7.12
CA SER A 207 -6.14 -18.31 -8.45
C SER A 207 -5.86 -16.81 -8.54
N ARG A 208 -4.86 -16.46 -9.37
CA ARG A 208 -4.46 -15.08 -9.69
C ARG A 208 -4.84 -14.67 -11.12
N SER A 209 -5.51 -15.55 -11.85
CA SER A 209 -6.05 -15.26 -13.20
C SER A 209 -7.39 -14.54 -13.08
N MET A 210 -7.50 -13.34 -13.64
CA MET A 210 -8.70 -12.50 -13.52
C MET A 210 -9.96 -13.20 -14.07
N ASP A 211 -9.83 -14.01 -15.13
CA ASP A 211 -10.95 -14.78 -15.66
C ASP A 211 -11.44 -15.85 -14.69
N VAL A 212 -10.51 -16.51 -14.02
CA VAL A 212 -10.82 -17.51 -13.00
C VAL A 212 -11.37 -16.84 -11.74
N CYS A 213 -10.83 -15.68 -11.34
CA CYS A 213 -11.35 -14.90 -10.21
C CYS A 213 -12.81 -14.51 -10.41
N LYS A 214 -13.22 -14.13 -11.62
CA LYS A 214 -14.65 -13.90 -11.94
C LYS A 214 -15.50 -15.14 -11.69
N LEU A 215 -15.04 -16.32 -12.14
CA LEU A 215 -15.75 -17.58 -11.90
C LEU A 215 -15.85 -17.91 -10.41
N ILE A 216 -14.74 -17.78 -9.68
CA ILE A 216 -14.68 -17.99 -8.23
C ILE A 216 -15.69 -17.09 -7.52
N TRP A 217 -15.72 -15.80 -7.86
CA TRP A 217 -16.67 -14.84 -7.29
C TRP A 217 -18.12 -15.28 -7.50
N THR A 218 -18.49 -15.61 -8.75
CA THR A 218 -19.86 -16.01 -9.07
C THR A 218 -20.29 -17.27 -8.34
N GLU A 219 -19.41 -18.27 -8.22
CA GLU A 219 -19.69 -19.51 -7.50
C GLU A 219 -19.79 -19.24 -5.99
N ALA A 220 -18.89 -18.41 -5.45
CA ALA A 220 -18.90 -18.05 -4.05
C ALA A 220 -20.19 -17.32 -3.63
N LEU A 221 -20.66 -16.35 -4.44
CA LEU A 221 -21.95 -15.69 -4.20
C LEU A 221 -23.11 -16.69 -4.18
N MET A 222 -23.13 -17.64 -5.11
CA MET A 222 -24.17 -18.68 -5.16
C MET A 222 -24.13 -19.59 -3.92
N ILE A 223 -22.94 -19.99 -3.48
CA ILE A 223 -22.76 -20.80 -2.25
C ILE A 223 -23.21 -20.00 -1.03
N CYS A 224 -22.79 -18.73 -0.91
CA CYS A 224 -23.20 -17.85 0.19
C CYS A 224 -24.71 -17.68 0.25
N GLY A 225 -25.39 -17.51 -0.89
CA GLY A 225 -26.85 -17.44 -0.95
C GLY A 225 -27.53 -18.72 -0.44
N ARG A 226 -26.99 -19.90 -0.78
CA ARG A 226 -27.49 -21.18 -0.25
C ARG A 226 -27.26 -21.32 1.25
N LEU A 227 -26.05 -20.99 1.72
CA LEU A 227 -25.69 -21.06 3.13
C LEU A 227 -26.56 -20.10 3.96
N HIS A 228 -26.72 -18.86 3.51
CA HIS A 228 -27.56 -17.88 4.20
C HIS A 228 -29.00 -18.37 4.31
N GLY A 229 -29.58 -18.91 3.24
CA GLY A 229 -30.92 -19.51 3.26
C GLY A 229 -31.08 -20.68 4.25
N ILE A 230 -30.01 -21.47 4.45
CA ILE A 230 -29.99 -22.55 5.47
C ILE A 230 -29.97 -21.97 6.88
N TYR A 231 -29.18 -20.93 7.13
CA TYR A 231 -29.08 -20.31 8.46
C TYR A 231 -30.27 -19.40 8.81
N THR A 232 -30.99 -18.84 7.83
CA THR A 232 -32.17 -17.99 8.07
C THR A 232 -33.48 -18.77 8.18
N HIS A 233 -33.60 -19.95 7.55
CA HIS A 233 -34.82 -20.77 7.57
C HIS A 233 -34.68 -22.08 8.37
N GLY A 234 -33.51 -22.34 8.96
CA GLY A 234 -33.26 -23.47 9.84
C GLY A 234 -33.50 -23.16 11.32
N ILE A 235 -34.72 -22.75 11.69
CA ILE A 235 -35.29 -22.86 13.05
C ILE A 235 -36.74 -23.31 12.92
#